data_AF-A0A537E8H0-F1
#
_entry.id   AF-A0A537E8H0-F1
#
_cell.length_a   1.000
_cell.length_b   1.000
_cell.length_c   1.000
_cell.angle_alpha   90.00
_cell.angle_beta   90.00
_cell.angle_gamma   90.00
#
_symmetry.space_group_name_H-M   'P 1'
#
loop_
_entity.id
_entity.type
_entity.pdbx_description
1 polymer ?
#
loop_
_entity_poly.entity_id
_entity_poly.type
_entity_poly.pdbx_seq_one_letter_code
_entity_poly.pdbx_strand_id
1 'polypeptide(L)'
;MRPISILTVGILVVLILACQSPLLKAQSVPNSPAMSVSISNGVTSVSILLQASQNLTSQDRFFSLPQFNGQLVGQNASTVSSIVQDSVRTLSPHASVSNLRLGLSSSPPTNGTVLQWFNVSLQFQVGGIQTPENGNERTDLSWKSFVIASNITIGGIEVNTVGSTYMQAAATYLQALEAPSQGTFAFRNLINNRVVTAIGLPSAILRIQLLNFTRFLPQVDTWQQSYNFTSRSATWSFTADPNLGLVVQQTSNEPHVTEKVTSGFFYVLKATISAPARSIARGDTILAFFQDTSEALMGTVIVAILALGSATYLYERRTLKSRSTRKPKH
;
A
#
# COMPACT_ATOMS: atom_id res chain seq x y z
N MET A 1 -43.55 -6.66 -42.29
CA MET A 1 -42.30 -6.79 -41.51
C MET A 1 -41.46 -5.54 -41.76
N ARG A 2 -41.26 -4.67 -40.77
CA ARG A 2 -40.46 -3.44 -40.94
C ARG A 2 -38.99 -3.75 -40.66
N PRO A 3 -38.04 -3.26 -41.47
CA PRO A 3 -36.63 -3.52 -41.26
C PRO A 3 -36.18 -2.82 -39.97
N ILE A 4 -35.72 -3.60 -39.00
CA ILE A 4 -35.07 -3.09 -37.79
C ILE A 4 -33.77 -2.43 -38.26
N SER A 5 -33.66 -1.12 -38.05
CA SER A 5 -32.50 -0.35 -38.49
C SER A 5 -31.25 -0.80 -37.73
N ILE A 6 -30.14 -0.98 -38.43
CA ILE A 6 -28.83 -1.39 -37.87
C ILE A 6 -28.43 -0.49 -36.67
N LEU A 7 -28.89 0.76 -36.68
CA LEU A 7 -28.67 1.74 -35.63
C LEU A 7 -29.37 1.37 -34.30
N THR A 8 -30.57 0.77 -34.35
CA THR A 8 -31.26 0.27 -33.15
C THR A 8 -30.60 -0.96 -32.55
N VAL A 9 -30.04 -1.84 -33.38
CA VAL A 9 -29.25 -3.00 -32.91
C VAL A 9 -27.94 -2.54 -32.29
N GLY A 10 -27.27 -1.54 -32.89
CA GLY A 10 -26.05 -0.95 -32.36
C GLY A 10 -26.23 -0.30 -30.99
N ILE A 11 -27.32 0.44 -30.79
CA ILE A 11 -27.64 1.05 -29.48
C ILE A 11 -27.95 -0.02 -28.42
N LEU A 12 -28.64 -1.10 -28.79
CA LEU A 12 -28.94 -2.19 -27.87
C LEU A 12 -27.68 -2.93 -27.41
N VAL A 13 -26.72 -3.16 -28.32
CA VAL A 13 -25.44 -3.81 -28.01
C VAL A 13 -24.58 -2.92 -27.10
N VAL A 14 -24.55 -1.61 -27.34
CA VAL A 14 -23.85 -0.65 -26.45
C VAL A 14 -24.50 -0.57 -25.07
N LEU A 15 -25.83 -0.66 -24.98
CA LEU A 15 -26.53 -0.70 -23.68
C LEU A 15 -26.28 -2.00 -22.90
N ILE A 16 -26.19 -3.14 -23.59
CA ILE A 16 -25.89 -4.44 -22.97
C ILE A 16 -24.42 -4.49 -22.50
N LEU A 17 -23.49 -3.90 -23.26
CA LEU A 17 -22.09 -3.76 -22.85
C LEU A 17 -21.92 -2.75 -21.69
N ALA A 18 -22.74 -1.70 -21.63
CA ALA A 18 -22.72 -0.71 -20.55
C ALA A 18 -23.42 -1.18 -19.26
N CYS A 19 -24.31 -2.19 -19.34
CA CYS A 19 -24.99 -2.79 -18.19
C CYS A 19 -24.28 -4.03 -17.63
N GLN A 20 -23.15 -4.45 -18.21
CA GLN A 20 -22.25 -5.39 -17.53
C GLN A 20 -21.52 -4.64 -16.44
N SER A 21 -22.19 -4.46 -15.28
CA SER A 21 -21.49 -4.18 -14.04
C SER A 21 -20.35 -5.20 -13.92
N PRO A 22 -19.08 -4.78 -13.76
CA PRO A 22 -18.01 -5.74 -13.54
C PRO A 22 -18.44 -6.59 -12.35
N LEU A 23 -18.46 -7.91 -12.55
CA LEU A 23 -18.57 -8.87 -11.47
C LEU A 23 -17.48 -8.49 -10.47
N LEU A 24 -17.88 -7.84 -9.38
CA LEU A 24 -17.05 -7.58 -8.23
C LEU A 24 -16.68 -8.97 -7.69
N LYS A 25 -15.55 -9.51 -8.16
CA LYS A 25 -14.85 -10.55 -7.42
C LYS A 25 -14.69 -9.99 -6.02
N ALA A 26 -15.26 -10.66 -5.03
CA ALA A 26 -15.12 -10.31 -3.64
C ALA A 26 -13.62 -10.21 -3.32
N GLN A 27 -13.09 -8.98 -3.32
CA GLN A 27 -11.77 -8.69 -2.82
C GLN A 27 -11.93 -8.49 -1.32
N SER A 28 -11.59 -9.53 -0.55
CA SER A 28 -11.40 -9.42 0.89
C SER A 28 -10.10 -8.69 1.27
N VAL A 29 -9.53 -7.91 0.34
CA VAL A 29 -8.28 -7.19 0.54
C VAL A 29 -8.59 -5.71 0.57
N PRO A 30 -8.30 -5.01 1.67
CA PRO A 30 -8.44 -3.56 1.69
C PRO A 30 -7.53 -2.92 0.64
N ASN A 31 -8.06 -1.90 -0.03
CA ASN A 31 -7.36 -1.15 -1.08
C ASN A 31 -6.37 -0.11 -0.54
N SER A 32 -6.27 0.05 0.78
CA SER A 32 -5.37 1.00 1.43
C SER A 32 -3.92 0.49 1.44
N PRO A 33 -2.92 1.37 1.31
CA PRO A 33 -1.53 0.99 1.49
C PRO A 33 -1.30 0.52 2.93
N ALA A 34 -0.63 -0.62 3.08
CA ALA A 34 -0.19 -1.12 4.37
C ALA A 34 0.88 -0.24 5.00
N MET A 35 1.71 0.45 4.20
CA MET A 35 2.69 1.44 4.63
C MET A 35 2.56 2.69 3.75
N SER A 36 2.44 3.86 4.36
CA SER A 36 2.48 5.15 3.70
C SER A 36 3.59 5.99 4.31
N VAL A 37 4.51 6.47 3.48
CA VAL A 37 5.59 7.37 3.86
C VAL A 37 5.34 8.72 3.21
N SER A 38 5.37 9.79 3.99
CA SER A 38 5.25 11.16 3.51
C SER A 38 6.54 11.91 3.82
N ILE A 39 7.17 12.45 2.78
CA ILE A 39 8.38 13.25 2.88
C ILE A 39 7.96 14.72 2.80
N SER A 40 8.25 15.44 3.89
CA SER A 40 8.08 16.88 4.01
C SER A 40 9.39 17.51 4.46
N ASN A 41 9.51 18.83 4.29
CA ASN A 41 10.76 19.57 4.57
C ASN A 41 11.26 19.28 6.00
N GLY A 42 12.33 18.48 6.12
CA GLY A 42 12.95 18.10 7.40
C GLY A 42 12.21 17.04 8.24
N VAL A 43 11.08 16.48 7.76
CA VAL A 43 10.34 15.43 8.48
C VAL A 43 9.81 14.37 7.53
N THR A 44 10.19 13.11 7.77
CA THR A 44 9.60 11.94 7.12
C THR A 44 8.62 11.25 8.07
N SER A 45 7.34 11.27 7.72
CA SER A 45 6.26 10.64 8.50
C SER A 45 5.89 9.28 7.94
N VAL A 46 5.74 8.29 8.81
CA VAL A 46 5.42 6.91 8.46
C VAL A 46 4.12 6.52 9.13
N SER A 47 3.20 5.98 8.35
CA SER A 47 1.95 5.39 8.84
C SER A 47 1.77 4.01 8.23
N ILE A 48 1.66 3.00 9.08
CA ILE A 48 1.45 1.62 8.71
C ILE A 48 0.08 1.22 9.22
N LEU A 49 -0.75 0.66 8.34
CA LEU A 49 -2.05 0.10 8.67
C LEU A 49 -2.14 -1.31 8.07
N LEU A 50 -1.77 -2.31 8.87
CA LEU A 50 -1.90 -3.70 8.48
C LEU A 50 -3.30 -4.19 8.83
N GLN A 51 -4.01 -4.66 7.82
CA GLN A 51 -5.33 -5.24 7.99
C GLN A 51 -5.23 -6.72 7.66
N ALA A 52 -5.12 -7.53 8.70
CA ALA A 52 -5.17 -8.97 8.56
C ALA A 52 -6.59 -9.47 8.80
N SER A 53 -7.01 -10.45 8.01
CA SER A 53 -8.31 -11.11 8.15
C SER A 53 -8.10 -12.60 8.31
N GLN A 54 -8.91 -13.23 9.15
CA GLN A 54 -8.93 -14.68 9.29
C GLN A 54 -10.35 -15.22 9.11
N ASN A 55 -10.45 -16.37 8.45
CA ASN A 55 -11.66 -17.17 8.32
C ASN A 55 -11.35 -18.66 8.55
N LEU A 56 -10.30 -18.96 9.32
CA LEU A 56 -9.82 -20.32 9.54
C LEU A 56 -10.84 -21.17 10.32
N THR A 57 -11.76 -20.52 11.00
CA THR A 57 -12.97 -21.08 11.61
C THR A 57 -13.82 -21.94 10.69
N SER A 58 -13.72 -21.77 9.35
CA SER A 58 -14.35 -22.68 8.40
C SER A 58 -13.74 -24.09 8.42
N GLN A 59 -12.51 -24.23 8.90
CA GLN A 59 -11.77 -25.49 9.03
C GLN A 59 -11.60 -25.91 10.51
N ASP A 60 -11.18 -24.97 11.36
CA ASP A 60 -11.01 -25.16 12.81
C ASP A 60 -12.00 -24.28 13.58
N ARG A 61 -13.13 -24.88 13.96
CA ARG A 61 -14.24 -24.17 14.64
C ARG A 61 -13.86 -23.54 15.97
N PHE A 62 -12.72 -23.92 16.56
CA PHE A 62 -12.26 -23.39 17.85
C PHE A 62 -11.21 -22.30 17.71
N PHE A 63 -10.68 -22.09 16.50
CA PHE A 63 -9.71 -21.01 16.26
C PHE A 63 -10.38 -19.64 16.37
N SER A 64 -9.83 -18.77 17.21
CA SER A 64 -10.20 -17.35 17.24
C SER A 64 -9.01 -16.50 17.64
N LEU A 65 -8.94 -15.30 17.10
CA LEU A 65 -7.99 -14.28 17.56
C LEU A 65 -8.58 -13.57 18.79
N PRO A 66 -7.73 -13.05 19.70
CA PRO A 66 -8.20 -12.32 20.85
C PRO A 66 -8.96 -11.05 20.43
N GLN A 67 -10.09 -10.79 21.07
CA GLN A 67 -10.83 -9.54 20.88
C GLN A 67 -10.16 -8.44 21.71
N PHE A 68 -9.74 -7.37 21.04
CA PHE A 68 -8.99 -6.31 21.70
C PHE A 68 -9.10 -5.00 20.95
N ASN A 69 -9.11 -3.88 21.68
CA ASN A 69 -8.92 -2.56 21.12
C ASN A 69 -8.10 -1.73 22.09
N GLY A 70 -6.91 -1.29 21.66
CA GLY A 70 -6.02 -0.52 22.50
C GLY A 70 -4.85 0.07 21.74
N GLN A 71 -4.14 1.00 22.39
CA GLN A 71 -3.02 1.71 21.81
C GLN A 71 -1.94 2.03 22.83
N LEU A 72 -0.69 2.07 22.37
CA LEU A 72 0.48 2.58 23.09
C LEU A 72 0.88 3.91 22.46
N VAL A 73 0.95 4.95 23.28
CA VAL A 73 1.34 6.31 22.90
C VAL A 73 2.18 6.95 23.99
N GLY A 74 3.04 7.90 23.64
CA GLY A 74 3.87 8.63 24.60
C GLY A 74 4.79 7.68 25.39
N GLN A 75 4.85 7.85 26.71
CA GLN A 75 5.72 7.03 27.58
C GLN A 75 5.39 5.54 27.57
N ASN A 76 4.11 5.19 27.38
CA ASN A 76 3.66 3.79 27.30
C ASN A 76 4.18 3.08 26.04
N ALA A 77 4.60 3.85 25.03
CA ALA A 77 5.20 3.32 23.82
C ALA A 77 6.73 3.26 23.88
N SER A 78 7.38 3.59 25.00
CA SER A 78 8.86 3.69 25.10
C SER A 78 9.60 2.41 24.71
N THR A 79 9.19 1.25 25.24
CA THR A 79 9.80 -0.05 24.87
C THR A 79 9.64 -0.36 23.39
N VAL A 80 8.43 -0.16 22.85
CA VAL A 80 8.15 -0.35 21.42
C VAL A 80 8.94 0.63 20.57
N SER A 81 9.09 1.87 21.04
CA SER A 81 9.89 2.90 20.37
C SER A 81 11.35 2.49 20.26
N SER A 82 11.94 1.92 21.33
CA SER A 82 13.28 1.35 21.28
C SER A 82 13.38 0.20 20.26
N ILE A 83 12.42 -0.72 20.28
CA ILE A 83 12.43 -1.86 19.34
C ILE A 83 12.37 -1.38 17.89
N VAL A 84 11.47 -0.44 17.57
CA VAL A 84 11.36 0.11 16.21
C VAL A 84 12.60 0.92 15.85
N GLN A 85 13.13 1.70 16.78
CA GLN A 85 14.37 2.45 16.61
C GLN A 85 15.55 1.53 16.27
N ASP A 86 15.70 0.42 16.98
CA ASP A 86 16.79 -0.54 16.77
C ASP A 86 16.61 -1.25 15.42
N SER A 87 15.39 -1.72 15.11
CA SER A 87 15.06 -2.32 13.82
C SER A 87 15.37 -1.40 12.64
N VAL A 88 14.99 -0.12 12.71
CA VAL A 88 15.27 0.86 11.66
C VAL A 88 16.78 1.13 11.55
N ARG A 89 17.50 1.22 12.68
CA ARG A 89 18.95 1.44 12.70
C ARG A 89 19.78 0.31 12.13
N THR A 90 19.26 -0.93 12.14
CA THR A 90 19.96 -2.05 11.47
C THR A 90 20.18 -1.81 9.98
N LEU A 91 19.31 -1.02 9.35
CA LEU A 91 19.38 -0.69 7.93
C LEU A 91 19.90 0.73 7.68
N SER A 92 19.56 1.69 8.55
CA SER A 92 20.01 3.08 8.46
C SER A 92 20.58 3.55 9.80
N PRO A 93 21.91 3.45 10.02
CA PRO A 93 22.53 3.67 11.34
C PRO A 93 22.30 5.06 11.94
N HIS A 94 22.11 6.08 11.09
CA HIS A 94 21.88 7.46 11.51
C HIS A 94 20.40 7.79 11.71
N ALA A 95 19.50 6.86 11.40
CA ALA A 95 18.08 7.06 11.56
C ALA A 95 17.68 7.17 13.05
N SER A 96 16.72 8.04 13.31
CA SER A 96 16.06 8.22 14.60
C SER A 96 14.56 8.07 14.45
N VAL A 97 13.93 7.39 15.39
CA VAL A 97 12.48 7.16 15.42
C VAL A 97 11.89 8.01 16.54
N SER A 98 10.85 8.77 16.22
CA SER A 98 10.16 9.63 17.20
C SER A 98 8.65 9.61 17.00
N ASN A 99 7.91 10.13 17.99
CA ASN A 99 6.44 10.25 17.93
C ASN A 99 5.71 8.94 17.62
N LEU A 100 6.23 7.82 18.15
CA LEU A 100 5.69 6.50 17.87
C LEU A 100 4.32 6.29 18.54
N ARG A 101 3.41 5.69 17.78
CA ARG A 101 2.10 5.23 18.22
C ARG A 101 1.87 3.84 17.65
N LEU A 102 1.49 2.90 18.50
CA LEU A 102 1.09 1.56 18.10
C LEU A 102 -0.36 1.33 18.53
N GLY A 103 -1.18 0.79 17.64
CA GLY A 103 -2.56 0.43 17.91
C GLY A 103 -2.86 -0.98 17.44
N LEU A 104 -3.71 -1.67 18.18
CA LEU A 104 -4.25 -2.97 17.83
C LEU A 104 -5.76 -2.92 17.98
N SER A 105 -6.47 -3.34 16.93
CA SER A 105 -7.91 -3.53 16.95
C SER A 105 -8.23 -4.87 16.31
N SER A 106 -8.78 -5.80 17.09
CA SER A 106 -9.30 -7.07 16.61
C SER A 106 -10.80 -7.17 16.85
N SER A 107 -11.54 -7.52 15.80
CA SER A 107 -12.99 -7.65 15.84
C SER A 107 -13.41 -8.97 16.49
N PRO A 108 -14.67 -9.13 16.93
CA PRO A 108 -15.26 -10.45 17.10
C PRO A 108 -15.41 -11.16 15.74
N PRO A 109 -15.55 -12.50 15.73
CA PRO A 109 -15.98 -13.24 14.54
C PRO A 109 -17.40 -12.80 14.13
N THR A 110 -17.62 -12.48 12.87
CA THR A 110 -18.96 -12.10 12.39
C THR A 110 -19.83 -13.31 12.08
N ASN A 111 -21.07 -13.32 12.58
CA ASN A 111 -22.07 -14.35 12.25
C ASN A 111 -22.33 -14.36 10.73
N GLY A 112 -22.14 -15.51 10.09
CA GLY A 112 -22.44 -15.73 8.67
C GLY A 112 -21.22 -15.92 7.76
N THR A 113 -20.13 -15.20 7.97
CA THR A 113 -18.87 -15.36 7.20
C THR A 113 -17.72 -15.91 8.03
N VAL A 114 -17.88 -15.95 9.36
CA VAL A 114 -16.89 -16.35 10.36
C VAL A 114 -15.54 -15.64 10.20
N LEU A 115 -15.58 -14.46 9.58
CA LEU A 115 -14.46 -13.58 9.34
C LEU A 115 -14.16 -12.79 10.61
N GLN A 116 -12.89 -12.66 10.94
CA GLN A 116 -12.42 -11.82 12.02
C GLN A 116 -11.25 -10.96 11.53
N TRP A 117 -11.25 -9.68 11.90
CA TRP A 117 -10.19 -8.74 11.56
C TRP A 117 -9.18 -8.63 12.71
N PHE A 118 -7.91 -8.44 12.35
CA PHE A 118 -6.80 -8.17 13.25
C PHE A 118 -5.97 -7.04 12.63
N ASN A 119 -6.28 -5.83 13.06
CA ASN A 119 -5.75 -4.61 12.47
C ASN A 119 -4.65 -4.03 13.37
N VAL A 120 -3.48 -3.79 12.81
CA VAL A 120 -2.33 -3.20 13.49
C VAL A 120 -2.02 -1.85 12.85
N SER A 121 -2.02 -0.79 13.64
CA SER A 121 -1.61 0.55 13.20
C SER A 121 -0.30 0.94 13.86
N LEU A 122 0.71 1.32 13.08
CA LEU A 122 1.99 1.80 13.58
C LEU A 122 2.31 3.14 12.91
N GLN A 123 2.45 4.21 13.70
CA GLN A 123 2.77 5.54 13.20
C GLN A 123 4.03 6.03 13.89
N PHE A 124 4.95 6.66 13.16
CA PHE A 124 6.15 7.26 13.71
C PHE A 124 6.78 8.23 12.70
N GLN A 125 7.74 9.02 13.17
CA GLN A 125 8.57 9.87 12.33
C GLN A 125 9.99 9.33 12.28
N VAL A 126 10.63 9.43 11.12
CA VAL A 126 12.02 9.07 10.92
C VAL A 126 12.84 10.32 10.63
N GLY A 127 13.82 10.60 11.50
CA GLY A 127 14.80 11.67 11.33
C GLY A 127 16.20 11.11 11.08
N GLY A 128 17.16 11.96 10.72
CA GLY A 128 18.57 11.55 10.49
C GLY A 128 18.82 10.79 9.20
N ILE A 129 17.79 10.69 8.34
CA ILE A 129 17.84 10.06 7.00
C ILE A 129 17.90 11.10 5.87
N GLN A 130 17.93 12.39 6.23
CA GLN A 130 17.87 13.51 5.31
C GLN A 130 19.24 14.19 5.27
N THR A 131 19.75 14.44 4.06
CA THR A 131 20.94 15.26 3.84
C THR A 131 20.60 16.43 2.92
N PRO A 132 20.92 17.68 3.32
CA PRO A 132 20.71 18.84 2.46
C PRO A 132 21.68 18.78 1.27
N GLU A 133 21.19 19.07 0.06
CA GLU A 133 21.98 19.04 -1.17
C GLU A 133 21.56 20.20 -2.09
N ASN A 134 22.34 21.28 -2.14
CA ASN A 134 22.17 22.41 -3.07
C ASN A 134 20.73 23.01 -3.11
N GLY A 135 20.10 23.19 -1.95
CA GLY A 135 18.72 23.70 -1.85
C GLY A 135 17.63 22.64 -2.01
N ASN A 136 18.02 21.39 -2.22
CA ASN A 136 17.16 20.21 -2.22
C ASN A 136 17.41 19.37 -0.97
N GLU A 137 16.56 18.38 -0.75
CA GLU A 137 16.72 17.41 0.33
C GLU A 137 16.84 16.01 -0.24
N ARG A 138 17.91 15.32 0.14
CA ARG A 138 18.12 13.93 -0.18
C ARG A 138 17.64 13.07 0.99
N THR A 139 16.59 12.29 0.80
CA THR A 139 16.03 11.39 1.83
C THR A 139 16.38 9.95 1.52
N ASP A 140 17.07 9.26 2.43
CA ASP A 140 17.36 7.84 2.34
C ASP A 140 16.21 6.98 2.89
N LEU A 141 15.70 6.06 2.08
CA LEU A 141 14.63 5.13 2.41
C LEU A 141 15.11 3.68 2.48
N SER A 142 16.42 3.44 2.56
CA SER A 142 17.01 2.10 2.75
C SER A 142 16.40 1.33 3.93
N TRP A 143 15.95 2.05 4.97
CA TRP A 143 15.30 1.51 6.15
C TRP A 143 13.89 0.93 5.93
N LYS A 144 13.24 1.21 4.79
CA LYS A 144 11.82 0.86 4.53
C LYS A 144 11.50 -0.64 4.65
N SER A 145 12.50 -1.50 4.52
CA SER A 145 12.37 -2.96 4.57
C SER A 145 12.69 -3.57 5.93
N PHE A 146 12.64 -2.77 7.01
CA PHE A 146 12.95 -3.20 8.37
C PHE A 146 12.09 -4.37 8.87
N VAL A 147 12.62 -5.11 9.83
CA VAL A 147 11.94 -6.22 10.50
C VAL A 147 11.92 -5.99 11.99
N ILE A 148 10.76 -6.16 12.60
CA ILE A 148 10.66 -6.29 14.05
C ILE A 148 10.64 -7.78 14.36
N ALA A 149 11.76 -8.29 14.88
CA ALA A 149 11.88 -9.70 15.26
C ALA A 149 11.31 -9.97 16.66
N SER A 150 11.28 -8.95 17.52
CA SER A 150 10.84 -9.06 18.90
C SER A 150 9.32 -9.16 19.02
N ASN A 151 8.88 -9.79 20.10
CA ASN A 151 7.49 -9.80 20.53
C ASN A 151 7.07 -8.40 21.00
N ILE A 152 5.88 -7.98 20.61
CA ILE A 152 5.29 -6.71 21.06
C ILE A 152 3.88 -7.01 21.57
N THR A 153 3.63 -6.62 22.82
CA THR A 153 2.31 -6.80 23.43
C THR A 153 1.61 -5.47 23.71
N ILE A 154 0.28 -5.45 23.57
CA ILE A 154 -0.58 -4.35 24.02
C ILE A 154 -1.66 -4.96 24.90
N GLY A 155 -1.72 -4.57 26.18
CA GLY A 155 -2.67 -5.17 27.12
C GLY A 155 -2.51 -6.69 27.26
N GLY A 156 -1.29 -7.21 27.10
CA GLY A 156 -1.00 -8.66 27.14
C GLY A 156 -1.25 -9.40 25.82
N ILE A 157 -1.75 -8.73 24.78
CA ILE A 157 -2.01 -9.32 23.46
C ILE A 157 -0.80 -9.13 22.55
N GLU A 158 -0.23 -10.23 22.05
CA GLU A 158 0.86 -10.22 21.07
C GLU A 158 0.38 -9.69 19.72
N VAL A 159 1.13 -8.73 19.18
CA VAL A 159 0.82 -8.01 17.94
C VAL A 159 1.58 -8.57 16.75
N ASN A 160 2.83 -9.01 16.96
CA ASN A 160 3.75 -9.27 15.86
C ASN A 160 3.83 -10.77 15.53
N THR A 161 4.13 -11.62 16.52
CA THR A 161 4.37 -13.06 16.34
C THR A 161 3.06 -13.86 16.38
N VAL A 162 2.13 -13.49 15.50
CA VAL A 162 0.76 -14.06 15.43
C VAL A 162 0.78 -15.57 15.18
N GLY A 163 1.67 -16.05 14.30
CA GLY A 163 1.73 -17.46 13.95
C GLY A 163 2.10 -18.36 15.13
N SER A 164 3.16 -18.02 15.86
CA SER A 164 3.59 -18.79 17.02
C SER A 164 2.67 -18.65 18.22
N THR A 165 1.97 -17.52 18.36
CA THR A 165 1.16 -17.23 19.55
C THR A 165 -0.26 -17.79 19.43
N TYR A 166 -0.90 -17.65 18.27
CA TYR A 166 -2.33 -17.98 18.12
C TYR A 166 -2.58 -19.20 17.22
N MET A 167 -1.68 -19.51 16.29
CA MET A 167 -2.00 -20.43 15.20
C MET A 167 -1.42 -21.84 15.35
N GLN A 168 -0.63 -22.12 16.41
CA GLN A 168 0.00 -23.44 16.58
C GLN A 168 -1.02 -24.58 16.67
N ALA A 169 -2.06 -24.43 17.50
CA ALA A 169 -3.09 -25.45 17.65
C ALA A 169 -3.80 -25.74 16.32
N ALA A 170 -4.15 -24.69 15.58
CA ALA A 170 -4.75 -24.81 14.27
C ALA A 170 -3.81 -25.48 13.25
N ALA A 171 -2.49 -25.21 13.31
CA ALA A 171 -1.50 -25.87 12.45
C ALA A 171 -1.43 -27.38 12.72
N THR A 172 -1.44 -27.79 13.99
CA THR A 172 -1.44 -29.21 14.37
C THR A 172 -2.73 -29.90 13.91
N TYR A 173 -3.87 -29.22 13.99
CA TYR A 173 -5.14 -29.72 13.47
C TYR A 173 -5.12 -29.87 11.94
N LEU A 174 -4.68 -28.85 11.21
CA LEU A 174 -4.55 -28.89 9.75
C LEU A 174 -3.56 -29.97 9.26
N GLN A 175 -2.47 -30.20 10.00
CA GLN A 175 -1.55 -31.29 9.72
C GLN A 175 -2.25 -32.65 9.79
N ALA A 176 -3.14 -32.86 10.78
CA ALA A 176 -3.91 -34.10 10.90
C ALA A 176 -4.93 -34.27 9.76
N LEU A 177 -5.46 -33.18 9.21
CA LEU A 177 -6.37 -33.22 8.06
C LEU A 177 -5.66 -33.60 6.75
N GLU A 178 -4.41 -33.18 6.55
CA GLU A 178 -3.59 -33.53 5.38
C GLU A 178 -2.91 -34.92 5.50
N ALA A 179 -3.00 -35.61 6.64
CA ALA A 179 -2.63 -37.02 6.74
C ALA A 179 -3.39 -37.83 5.68
N PRO A 180 -2.88 -38.98 5.19
CA PRO A 180 -3.43 -39.68 4.02
C PRO A 180 -4.82 -40.24 4.31
N SER A 181 -5.81 -39.37 4.29
CA SER A 181 -7.22 -39.69 4.29
C SER A 181 -7.59 -39.94 2.84
N GLN A 182 -8.19 -41.10 2.58
CA GLN A 182 -8.79 -41.44 1.29
C GLN A 182 -10.09 -40.65 1.06
N GLY A 183 -10.01 -39.33 1.23
CA GLY A 183 -11.15 -38.43 1.25
C GLY A 183 -11.45 -37.82 -0.11
N THR A 184 -12.69 -37.34 -0.24
CA THR A 184 -13.19 -36.57 -1.39
C THR A 184 -12.48 -35.24 -1.59
N PHE A 185 -11.67 -34.78 -0.63
CA PHE A 185 -10.99 -33.49 -0.69
C PHE A 185 -9.48 -33.61 -0.56
N ALA A 186 -8.75 -32.84 -1.36
CA ALA A 186 -7.33 -32.60 -1.22
C ALA A 186 -7.10 -31.24 -0.54
N PHE A 187 -6.18 -31.22 0.41
CA PHE A 187 -5.75 -29.99 1.09
C PHE A 187 -4.37 -29.59 0.61
N ARG A 188 -4.15 -28.27 0.55
CA ARG A 188 -2.85 -27.68 0.25
C ARG A 188 -2.64 -26.46 1.13
N ASN A 189 -1.62 -26.55 1.96
CA ASN A 189 -1.19 -25.46 2.83
C ASN A 189 -0.11 -24.58 2.17
N LEU A 190 -0.24 -23.27 2.31
CA LEU A 190 0.76 -22.28 1.91
C LEU A 190 1.05 -21.32 3.07
N ILE A 191 2.33 -21.00 3.26
CA ILE A 191 2.81 -19.97 4.18
C ILE A 191 3.54 -18.91 3.37
N ASN A 192 3.09 -17.65 3.44
CA ASN A 192 3.66 -16.53 2.69
C ASN A 192 3.86 -16.86 1.18
N ASN A 193 2.81 -17.44 0.58
CA ASN A 193 2.75 -17.88 -0.82
C ASN A 193 3.72 -19.03 -1.20
N ARG A 194 4.28 -19.75 -0.23
CA ARG A 194 5.09 -20.96 -0.46
C ARG A 194 4.35 -22.19 0.03
N VAL A 195 4.33 -23.24 -0.78
CA VAL A 195 3.71 -24.52 -0.40
C VAL A 195 4.51 -25.13 0.75
N VAL A 196 3.79 -25.61 1.76
CA VAL A 196 4.38 -26.31 2.90
C VAL A 196 3.69 -27.67 3.02
N THR A 197 4.46 -28.71 3.35
CA THR A 197 3.90 -30.04 3.62
C THR A 197 3.19 -30.05 4.98
N ALA A 198 2.20 -30.93 5.15
CA ALA A 198 1.49 -31.13 6.41
C ALA A 198 2.43 -31.21 7.63
N ILE A 199 3.47 -32.05 7.53
CA ILE A 199 4.46 -32.28 8.59
C ILE A 199 5.26 -31.01 8.89
N GLY A 200 5.55 -30.21 7.86
CA GLY A 200 6.29 -28.95 8.01
C GLY A 200 5.44 -27.80 8.53
N LEU A 201 4.11 -27.89 8.50
CA LEU A 201 3.20 -26.79 8.78
C LEU A 201 3.38 -26.17 10.17
N PRO A 202 3.45 -26.94 11.28
CA PRO A 202 3.62 -26.35 12.61
C PRO A 202 4.93 -25.57 12.77
N SER A 203 6.00 -25.99 12.11
CA SER A 203 7.28 -25.27 12.15
C SER A 203 7.28 -24.04 11.24
N ALA A 204 6.60 -24.11 10.09
CA ALA A 204 6.51 -23.00 9.16
C ALA A 204 5.63 -21.85 9.68
N ILE A 205 4.59 -22.15 10.47
CA ILE A 205 3.67 -21.14 10.99
C ILE A 205 4.33 -20.17 11.97
N LEU A 206 5.39 -20.62 12.65
CA LEU A 206 6.20 -19.78 13.55
C LEU A 206 6.84 -18.57 12.83
N ARG A 207 6.95 -18.63 11.49
CA ARG A 207 7.51 -17.56 10.66
C ARG A 207 6.50 -16.50 10.25
N ILE A 208 5.22 -16.63 10.65
CA ILE A 208 4.21 -15.60 10.40
C ILE A 208 4.39 -14.47 11.41
N GLN A 209 5.03 -13.41 10.95
CA GLN A 209 5.21 -12.14 11.65
C GLN A 209 4.51 -11.03 10.86
N LEU A 210 3.71 -10.20 11.53
CA LEU A 210 3.01 -9.11 10.87
C LEU A 210 3.93 -7.94 10.53
N LEU A 211 4.90 -7.62 11.41
CA LEU A 211 5.79 -6.46 11.27
C LEU A 211 7.11 -6.85 10.60
N ASN A 212 7.00 -7.54 9.46
CA ASN A 212 8.12 -7.93 8.61
C ASN A 212 7.97 -7.28 7.22
N PHE A 213 8.75 -6.21 6.98
CA PHE A 213 8.65 -5.42 5.76
C PHE A 213 9.73 -5.75 4.72
N THR A 214 10.39 -6.90 4.83
CA THR A 214 11.43 -7.34 3.87
C THR A 214 10.94 -7.39 2.42
N ARG A 215 9.63 -7.48 2.20
CA ARG A 215 9.03 -7.44 0.86
C ARG A 215 9.17 -6.08 0.16
N PHE A 216 9.50 -5.04 0.90
CA PHE A 216 9.83 -3.71 0.37
C PHE A 216 11.33 -3.55 0.08
N LEU A 217 12.09 -4.65 -0.04
CA LEU A 217 13.50 -4.61 -0.45
C LEU A 217 13.74 -4.01 -1.86
N PRO A 218 12.89 -4.24 -2.89
CA PRO A 218 13.08 -3.61 -4.20
C PRO A 218 13.22 -2.08 -4.09
N GLN A 219 14.13 -1.54 -4.89
CA GLN A 219 14.48 -0.13 -4.86
C GLN A 219 13.30 0.77 -5.23
N VAL A 220 13.17 1.92 -4.58
CA VAL A 220 12.03 2.84 -4.77
C VAL A 220 11.91 3.34 -6.22
N ASP A 221 13.02 3.47 -6.95
CA ASP A 221 13.02 3.85 -8.37
C ASP A 221 12.39 2.81 -9.30
N THR A 222 12.30 1.55 -8.87
CA THR A 222 11.60 0.47 -9.60
C THR A 222 10.09 0.44 -9.29
N TRP A 223 9.62 1.22 -8.32
CA TRP A 223 8.21 1.25 -7.94
C TRP A 223 7.39 2.03 -8.97
N GLN A 224 6.09 1.77 -9.02
CA GLN A 224 5.20 2.47 -9.95
C GLN A 224 5.08 3.93 -9.51
N GLN A 225 5.59 4.84 -10.35
CA GLN A 225 5.48 6.28 -10.13
C GLN A 225 4.16 6.82 -10.69
N SER A 226 3.54 7.72 -9.94
CA SER A 226 2.40 8.52 -10.37
C SER A 226 2.57 9.96 -9.91
N TYR A 227 1.97 10.89 -10.64
CA TYR A 227 1.98 12.31 -10.32
C TYR A 227 0.56 12.81 -10.11
N ASN A 228 0.33 13.50 -9.00
CA ASN A 228 -0.94 14.14 -8.72
C ASN A 228 -0.81 15.65 -8.92
N PHE A 229 -1.43 16.16 -9.99
CA PHE A 229 -1.43 17.59 -10.33
C PHE A 229 -2.20 18.44 -9.33
N THR A 230 -3.23 17.89 -8.70
CA THR A 230 -4.08 18.60 -7.73
C THR A 230 -3.35 18.82 -6.42
N SER A 231 -2.69 17.78 -5.88
CA SER A 231 -1.93 17.85 -4.64
C SER A 231 -0.46 18.23 -4.82
N ARG A 232 -0.01 18.45 -6.07
CA ARG A 232 1.39 18.78 -6.44
C ARG A 232 2.39 17.82 -5.78
N SER A 233 2.14 16.53 -5.90
CA SER A 233 2.94 15.49 -5.25
C SER A 233 3.29 14.35 -6.22
N ALA A 234 4.53 13.89 -6.14
CA ALA A 234 4.95 12.62 -6.74
C ALA A 234 4.67 11.48 -5.76
N THR A 235 4.22 10.34 -6.25
CA THR A 235 3.96 9.15 -5.43
C THR A 235 4.55 7.90 -6.08
N TRP A 236 5.25 7.10 -5.30
CA TRP A 236 5.75 5.78 -5.68
C TRP A 236 4.96 4.71 -4.96
N SER A 237 4.38 3.78 -5.69
CA SER A 237 3.57 2.70 -5.13
C SER A 237 4.14 1.33 -5.47
N PHE A 238 4.15 0.44 -4.49
CA PHE A 238 4.57 -0.94 -4.64
C PHE A 238 3.56 -1.86 -3.97
N THR A 239 3.19 -2.93 -4.67
CA THR A 239 2.36 -3.99 -4.11
C THR A 239 3.20 -5.26 -4.09
N ALA A 240 3.45 -5.78 -2.89
CA ALA A 240 4.12 -7.07 -2.71
C ALA A 240 3.19 -8.24 -3.08
N ASP A 241 3.61 -9.46 -2.79
CA ASP A 241 2.80 -10.66 -2.98
C ASP A 241 1.44 -10.54 -2.26
N PRO A 242 0.32 -10.84 -2.92
CA PRO A 242 -0.97 -10.94 -2.26
C PRO A 242 -1.05 -12.18 -1.37
N ASN A 243 -1.94 -12.17 -0.37
CA ASN A 243 -2.25 -13.31 0.50
C ASN A 243 -1.05 -13.84 1.31
N LEU A 244 -0.34 -12.94 1.99
CA LEU A 244 0.66 -13.32 2.99
C LEU A 244 -0.02 -13.90 4.25
N GLY A 245 0.72 -14.67 5.04
CA GLY A 245 0.19 -15.41 6.19
C GLY A 245 -0.01 -16.89 5.88
N LEU A 246 -1.11 -17.48 6.40
CA LEU A 246 -1.49 -18.87 6.19
C LEU A 246 -2.63 -18.95 5.18
N VAL A 247 -2.47 -19.79 4.16
CA VAL A 247 -3.52 -20.11 3.19
C VAL A 247 -3.72 -21.61 3.18
N VAL A 248 -4.93 -22.06 3.47
CA VAL A 248 -5.40 -23.44 3.37
C VAL A 248 -6.33 -23.51 2.16
N GLN A 249 -5.94 -24.30 1.16
CA GLN A 249 -6.73 -24.54 -0.03
C GLN A 249 -7.31 -25.94 0.03
N GLN A 250 -8.64 -26.04 0.01
CA GLN A 250 -9.35 -27.29 -0.10
C GLN A 250 -9.89 -27.41 -1.53
N THR A 251 -9.62 -28.55 -2.17
CA THR A 251 -10.05 -28.85 -3.54
C THR A 251 -10.83 -30.16 -3.54
N SER A 252 -12.00 -30.20 -4.18
CA SER A 252 -12.72 -31.47 -4.38
C SER A 252 -12.00 -32.35 -5.41
N ASN A 253 -11.91 -33.65 -5.11
CA ASN A 253 -11.38 -34.69 -5.98
C ASN A 253 -12.48 -35.35 -6.83
N GLU A 254 -13.72 -34.84 -6.78
CA GLU A 254 -14.82 -35.38 -7.59
C GLU A 254 -14.65 -35.07 -9.09
N PRO A 255 -14.93 -36.05 -9.98
CA PRO A 255 -14.97 -35.78 -11.41
C PRO A 255 -16.01 -34.69 -11.71
N HIS A 256 -15.60 -33.66 -12.47
CA HIS A 256 -16.44 -32.56 -12.95
C HIS A 256 -16.81 -31.44 -11.97
N VAL A 257 -16.32 -31.47 -10.71
CA VAL A 257 -16.49 -30.36 -9.75
C VAL A 257 -15.14 -29.93 -9.19
N THR A 258 -14.57 -28.84 -9.73
CA THR A 258 -13.35 -28.22 -9.18
C THR A 258 -13.70 -27.00 -8.34
N GLU A 259 -14.43 -27.24 -7.24
CA GLU A 259 -14.63 -26.18 -6.24
C GLU A 259 -13.38 -26.06 -5.37
N LYS A 260 -12.90 -24.82 -5.25
CA LYS A 260 -11.74 -24.47 -4.43
C LYS A 260 -12.18 -23.53 -3.31
N VAL A 261 -12.14 -24.03 -2.09
CA VAL A 261 -12.40 -23.22 -0.89
C VAL A 261 -11.07 -22.76 -0.33
N THR A 262 -10.96 -21.46 -0.02
CA THR A 262 -9.75 -20.88 0.57
C THR A 262 -10.07 -20.34 1.95
N SER A 263 -9.28 -20.77 2.93
CA SER A 263 -9.43 -20.37 4.33
C SER A 263 -8.06 -20.15 4.97
N GLY A 264 -7.96 -19.35 6.03
CA GLY A 264 -6.68 -19.04 6.64
C GLY A 264 -6.61 -17.69 7.32
N PHE A 265 -5.39 -17.17 7.41
CA PHE A 265 -5.05 -15.85 7.93
C PHE A 265 -4.30 -15.09 6.83
N PHE A 266 -4.89 -13.99 6.37
CA PHE A 266 -4.45 -13.27 5.19
C PHE A 266 -4.14 -11.81 5.51
N TYR A 267 -3.07 -11.30 4.92
CA TYR A 267 -2.81 -9.88 4.82
C TYR A 267 -2.06 -9.57 3.53
N VAL A 268 -2.00 -8.29 3.16
CA VAL A 268 -1.30 -7.83 1.96
C VAL A 268 -0.41 -6.65 2.33
N LEU A 269 0.80 -6.63 1.79
CA LEU A 269 1.75 -5.53 1.95
C LEU A 269 1.73 -4.64 0.70
N LYS A 270 1.20 -3.44 0.86
CA LYS A 270 1.23 -2.37 -0.13
C LYS A 270 1.97 -1.17 0.47
N ALA A 271 2.88 -0.56 -0.27
CA ALA A 271 3.59 0.63 0.17
C ALA A 271 3.31 1.79 -0.77
N THR A 272 3.18 2.99 -0.22
CA THR A 272 3.18 4.25 -0.95
C THR A 272 4.17 5.21 -0.31
N ILE A 273 4.98 5.87 -1.13
CA ILE A 273 5.84 6.97 -0.71
C ILE A 273 5.39 8.22 -1.45
N SER A 274 5.14 9.30 -0.74
CA SER A 274 4.72 10.58 -1.29
C SER A 274 5.75 11.65 -0.98
N ALA A 275 6.10 12.45 -1.98
CA ALA A 275 7.04 13.56 -1.88
C ALA A 275 6.55 14.74 -2.76
N PRO A 276 7.16 15.93 -2.65
CA PRO A 276 6.82 17.07 -3.52
C PRO A 276 6.85 16.74 -5.01
N ALA A 277 6.08 17.47 -5.80
CA ALA A 277 5.87 17.29 -7.24
C ALA A 277 7.12 16.87 -8.05
N ARG A 278 8.21 17.63 -7.93
CA ARG A 278 9.41 17.44 -8.77
C ARG A 278 10.39 16.43 -8.22
N SER A 279 10.00 15.70 -7.18
CA SER A 279 10.89 14.75 -6.53
C SER A 279 11.22 13.58 -7.44
N ILE A 280 12.48 13.13 -7.39
CA ILE A 280 12.99 12.04 -8.23
C ILE A 280 13.52 10.94 -7.32
N ALA A 281 13.16 9.69 -7.61
CA ALA A 281 13.73 8.53 -6.95
C ALA A 281 14.98 8.06 -7.69
N ARG A 282 16.02 7.68 -6.95
CA ARG A 282 17.25 7.06 -7.44
C ARG A 282 17.67 5.97 -6.47
N GLY A 283 17.52 4.71 -6.85
CA GLY A 283 17.59 3.59 -5.92
C GLY A 283 16.59 3.76 -4.79
N ASP A 284 17.08 3.73 -3.54
CA ASP A 284 16.30 3.98 -2.32
C ASP A 284 16.33 5.43 -1.83
N THR A 285 16.90 6.34 -2.62
CA THR A 285 16.96 7.75 -2.26
C THR A 285 15.88 8.53 -3.01
N ILE A 286 15.21 9.44 -2.31
CA ILE A 286 14.36 10.47 -2.93
C ILE A 286 15.06 11.82 -2.84
N LEU A 287 15.24 12.46 -3.99
CA LEU A 287 15.67 13.84 -4.12
C LEU A 287 14.41 14.72 -4.16
N ALA A 288 14.12 15.41 -3.06
CA ALA A 288 12.95 16.25 -2.91
C ALA A 288 13.28 17.73 -3.17
N PHE A 289 12.42 18.36 -3.97
CA PHE A 289 12.53 19.78 -4.35
C PHE A 289 11.36 20.54 -3.72
N PHE A 290 11.62 21.34 -2.69
CA PHE A 290 10.58 22.05 -1.92
C PHE A 290 10.36 23.50 -2.37
N GLN A 291 11.38 24.14 -2.95
CA GLN A 291 11.28 25.52 -3.42
C GLN A 291 10.97 25.55 -4.91
N ASP A 292 9.73 25.87 -5.25
CA ASP A 292 9.27 26.01 -6.63
C ASP A 292 9.19 27.49 -7.02
N THR A 293 10.34 28.13 -7.23
CA THR A 293 10.37 29.44 -7.90
C THR A 293 10.13 29.28 -9.40
N SER A 294 10.28 28.08 -9.96
CA SER A 294 10.24 27.86 -11.40
C SER A 294 8.83 27.91 -11.99
N GLU A 295 7.80 27.50 -11.25
CA GLU A 295 6.40 27.63 -11.68
C GLU A 295 5.97 29.11 -11.70
N ALA A 296 6.38 29.88 -10.67
CA ALA A 296 6.22 31.33 -10.64
C ALA A 296 6.99 32.01 -11.78
N LEU A 297 8.24 31.58 -12.03
CA LEU A 297 9.05 32.08 -13.14
C LEU A 297 8.41 31.77 -14.50
N MET A 298 7.91 30.56 -14.72
CA MET A 298 7.24 30.20 -15.97
C MET A 298 5.95 31.00 -16.16
N GLY A 299 5.18 31.21 -15.08
CA GLY A 299 4.03 32.12 -15.07
C GLY A 299 4.43 33.54 -15.45
N THR A 300 5.51 34.08 -14.87
CA THR A 300 6.01 35.42 -15.22
C THR A 300 6.49 35.50 -16.67
N VAL A 301 7.11 34.45 -17.21
CA VAL A 301 7.56 34.41 -18.61
C VAL A 301 6.36 34.39 -19.56
N ILE A 302 5.33 33.58 -19.28
CA ILE A 302 4.10 33.55 -20.10
C ILE A 302 3.42 34.91 -20.08
N VAL A 303 3.27 35.53 -18.90
CA VAL A 303 2.69 36.87 -18.78
C VAL A 303 3.53 37.92 -19.50
N ALA A 304 4.86 37.84 -19.41
CA ALA A 304 5.76 38.76 -20.11
C ALA A 304 5.66 38.61 -21.64
N ILE A 305 5.57 37.39 -22.18
CA ILE A 305 5.39 37.14 -23.61
C ILE A 305 4.04 37.69 -24.09
N LEU A 306 2.96 37.45 -23.33
CA LEU A 306 1.63 38.00 -23.66
C LEU A 306 1.61 39.53 -23.61
N ALA A 307 2.28 40.14 -22.63
CA ALA A 307 2.40 41.59 -22.51
C ALA A 307 3.18 42.18 -23.69
N LEU A 308 4.32 41.59 -24.05
CA LEU A 308 5.13 42.00 -25.20
C LEU A 308 4.36 41.82 -26.51
N GLY A 309 3.68 40.68 -26.71
CA GLY A 309 2.84 40.44 -27.89
C GLY A 309 1.72 41.47 -28.02
N SER A 310 1.06 41.79 -26.91
CA SER A 310 -0.01 42.80 -26.86
C SER A 310 0.50 44.21 -27.16
N ALA A 311 1.64 44.59 -26.57
CA ALA A 311 2.28 45.87 -26.82
C ALA A 311 2.73 46.01 -28.28
N THR A 312 3.31 44.96 -28.85
CA THR A 312 3.75 44.92 -30.25
C THR A 312 2.57 45.05 -31.21
N TYR A 313 1.48 44.30 -30.96
CA TYR A 313 0.25 44.39 -31.74
C TYR A 313 -0.39 45.78 -31.69
N LEU A 314 -0.45 46.41 -30.51
CA LEU A 314 -0.98 47.77 -30.36
C LEU A 314 -0.08 48.82 -31.04
N TYR A 315 1.24 48.64 -30.97
CA TYR A 315 2.21 49.51 -31.63
C TYR A 315 2.10 49.42 -33.16
N GLU A 316 2.01 48.20 -33.70
CA GLU A 316 1.82 47.96 -35.13
C GLU A 316 0.49 48.57 -35.62
N ARG A 317 -0.60 48.40 -34.85
CA ARG A 317 -1.90 48.98 -35.18
C ARG A 317 -1.89 50.52 -35.20
N ARG A 318 -1.12 51.17 -34.32
CA ARG A 318 -0.99 52.64 -34.29
C ARG A 318 -0.11 53.18 -35.42
N THR A 319 1.01 52.52 -35.70
CA THR A 319 1.96 52.95 -36.73
C THR A 319 1.42 52.73 -38.15
N LEU A 320 0.72 51.62 -38.42
CA LEU A 320 0.05 51.37 -39.70
C LEU A 320 -1.10 52.34 -39.97
N LYS A 321 -1.89 52.71 -38.96
CA LYS A 321 -2.93 53.75 -39.10
C LYS A 321 -2.35 55.13 -39.40
N SER A 322 -1.18 55.46 -38.86
CA SER A 322 -0.55 56.78 -39.08
C SER A 322 0.10 56.92 -40.47
N ARG A 323 0.39 55.84 -41.19
CA ARG A 323 0.97 55.88 -42.55
C ARG A 323 -0.07 56.06 -43.67
N SER A 324 -1.35 55.84 -43.40
CA SER A 324 -2.41 55.92 -44.42
C SER A 324 -2.85 57.35 -44.79
N THR A 325 -2.31 58.40 -44.15
CA THR A 325 -2.78 59.81 -44.33
C THR A 325 -1.80 60.73 -45.07
N ARG A 326 -0.77 60.21 -45.75
CA ARG A 326 0.01 61.01 -46.71
C ARG A 326 -0.24 60.55 -48.14
N LYS A 327 -1.31 61.08 -48.76
CA LYS A 327 -1.40 61.17 -50.22
C LYS A 327 -0.51 62.33 -50.70
N PRO A 328 0.34 62.15 -51.72
CA PRO A 328 1.04 63.27 -52.34
C PRO A 328 0.03 64.14 -53.10
N LYS A 329 0.05 65.45 -52.86
CA LYS A 329 -0.62 66.42 -53.73
C LYS A 329 0.23 66.59 -54.98
N HIS A 330 -0.36 66.29 -56.14
CA HIS A 330 0.06 66.80 -57.43
C HIS A 330 -0.21 68.30 -57.51
#